data_AF-A0A1N7RST9-F1
#
_entry.id   AF-A0A1N7RST9-F1
#
_cell.length_a   1.000
_cell.length_b   1.000
_cell.length_c   1.000
_cell.angle_alpha   90.00
_cell.angle_beta   90.00
_cell.angle_gamma   90.00
#
_symmetry.space_group_name_H-M   'P 1'
#
loop_
_entity.id
_entity.type
_entity.pdbx_description
1 polymer ?
#
loop_
_entity_poly.entity_id
_entity_poly.type
_entity_poly.pdbx_seq_one_letter_code
_entity_poly.pdbx_strand_id
1 'polypeptide(L)'
;MRTINHHAMNHGGPAAVREEECFIQSIGGAGLLTGEFREACIGFCERNRDLVLSCLPGSLADVVRSTSFATMLDLVTAHGGRRLYLPTRHKKFFQQTGLFVPETTYKQWRDIADVNGQIYIPSVWGLFLALRRAAIRTALAREWPPEVLHSTFGISRRQIKAYLHDEHGMVPS
;
A
#
# COMPACT_ATOMS: atom_id res chain seq x y z
N MET A 1 7.50 14.48 -34.66
CA MET A 1 6.90 13.17 -34.30
C MET A 1 7.55 12.70 -33.01
N ARG A 2 6.80 12.67 -31.90
CA ARG A 2 7.29 12.19 -30.60
C ARG A 2 7.00 10.69 -30.50
N THR A 3 8.05 9.90 -30.37
CA THR A 3 7.96 8.46 -30.14
C THR A 3 7.44 8.21 -28.72
N ILE A 4 6.28 7.57 -28.62
CA ILE A 4 5.70 7.12 -27.35
C ILE A 4 6.51 5.89 -26.92
N ASN A 5 7.33 6.03 -25.87
CA ASN A 5 7.95 4.89 -25.22
C ASN A 5 6.87 4.12 -24.47
N HIS A 6 6.46 2.97 -25.01
CA HIS A 6 5.72 1.97 -24.26
C HIS A 6 6.59 1.52 -23.09
N HIS A 7 6.17 1.85 -21.87
CA HIS A 7 6.70 1.22 -20.67
C HIS A 7 6.41 -0.27 -20.78
N ALA A 8 7.47 -1.06 -20.93
CA ALA A 8 7.39 -2.51 -20.84
C ALA A 8 6.86 -2.87 -19.44
N MET A 9 5.63 -3.37 -19.39
CA MET A 9 5.11 -4.09 -18.23
C MET A 9 6.07 -5.24 -17.97
N ASN A 10 6.86 -5.11 -16.91
CA ASN A 10 7.82 -6.12 -16.50
C ASN A 10 7.01 -7.31 -15.97
N HIS A 11 6.60 -8.20 -16.87
CA HIS A 11 5.95 -9.46 -16.52
C HIS A 11 6.99 -10.29 -15.77
N GLY A 12 6.92 -10.25 -14.43
CA GLY A 12 7.65 -11.19 -13.59
C GLY A 12 7.41 -12.61 -14.10
N GLY A 13 8.47 -13.42 -14.13
CA GLY A 13 8.39 -14.80 -14.62
C GLY A 13 7.31 -15.62 -13.90
N PRO A 14 6.94 -16.81 -14.42
CA PRO A 14 5.84 -17.62 -13.91
C PRO A 14 5.94 -17.96 -12.41
N ALA A 15 7.15 -18.01 -11.85
CA ALA A 15 7.36 -18.17 -10.41
C ALA A 15 6.89 -16.95 -9.59
N ALA A 16 7.14 -15.73 -10.06
CA ALA A 16 6.75 -14.49 -9.39
C ALA A 16 5.22 -14.29 -9.43
N VAL A 17 4.57 -14.71 -10.51
CA VAL A 17 3.10 -14.71 -10.61
C VAL A 17 2.52 -15.67 -9.56
N ARG A 18 3.07 -16.88 -9.43
CA ARG A 18 2.61 -17.87 -8.43
C ARG A 18 2.78 -17.39 -6.99
N GLU A 19 3.92 -16.80 -6.64
CA GLU A 19 4.14 -16.23 -5.30
C GLU A 19 3.14 -15.12 -4.98
N GLU A 20 2.78 -14.32 -5.97
CA GLU A 20 1.80 -13.26 -5.82
C GLU A 20 0.38 -13.79 -5.60
N GLU A 21 -0.03 -14.78 -6.40
CA GLU A 21 -1.32 -15.44 -6.23
C GLU A 21 -1.40 -16.13 -4.86
N CYS A 22 -0.31 -16.76 -4.41
CA CYS A 22 -0.21 -17.30 -3.06
C CYS A 22 -0.40 -16.20 -2.00
N PHE A 23 0.27 -15.04 -2.14
CA PHE A 23 0.06 -13.92 -1.22
C PHE A 23 -1.40 -13.46 -1.21
N ILE A 24 -1.99 -13.23 -2.37
CA ILE A 24 -3.38 -12.81 -2.54
C ILE A 24 -4.35 -13.81 -1.89
N GLN A 25 -4.13 -15.10 -2.09
CA GLN A 25 -4.94 -16.16 -1.48
C GLN A 25 -4.74 -16.25 0.04
N SER A 26 -3.56 -15.87 0.52
CA SER A 26 -3.18 -15.90 1.94
C SER A 26 -3.53 -14.64 2.73
N ILE A 27 -4.06 -13.57 2.09
CA ILE A 27 -4.36 -12.28 2.73
C ILE A 27 -5.60 -12.35 3.65
N GLY A 28 -5.47 -13.14 4.72
CA GLY A 28 -6.31 -13.18 5.91
C GLY A 28 -5.64 -12.44 7.07
N GLY A 29 -6.40 -11.93 8.03
CA GLY A 29 -5.91 -11.01 9.07
C GLY A 29 -4.79 -11.54 10.00
N ALA A 30 -4.36 -10.65 10.90
CA ALA A 30 -3.36 -10.78 11.99
C ALA A 30 -1.90 -11.17 11.59
N GLY A 31 -1.68 -11.99 10.56
CA GLY A 31 -0.36 -12.46 10.17
C GLY A 31 0.45 -11.55 9.23
N LEU A 32 -0.12 -10.43 8.76
CA LEU A 32 0.44 -9.59 7.69
C LEU A 32 1.90 -9.11 7.93
N LEU A 33 2.33 -9.04 9.19
CA LEU A 33 3.62 -8.49 9.59
C LEU A 33 4.59 -9.53 10.17
N THR A 34 4.27 -10.83 10.12
CA THR A 34 5.15 -11.87 10.68
C THR A 34 5.99 -12.55 9.59
N GLY A 35 7.27 -12.80 9.90
CA GLY A 35 8.22 -13.64 9.17
C GLY A 35 7.99 -13.78 7.66
N GLU A 36 7.40 -14.91 7.25
CA GLU A 36 7.20 -15.29 5.85
C GLU A 36 6.19 -14.40 5.10
N PHE A 37 5.20 -13.84 5.81
CA PHE A 37 4.20 -12.96 5.20
C PHE A 37 4.76 -11.58 4.85
N ARG A 38 5.80 -11.11 5.56
CA ARG A 38 6.41 -9.80 5.32
C ARG A 38 7.03 -9.74 3.93
N GLU A 39 7.86 -10.71 3.56
CA GLU A 39 8.55 -10.71 2.27
C GLU A 39 7.56 -10.94 1.11
N ALA A 40 6.58 -11.82 1.28
CA ALA A 40 5.51 -12.01 0.31
C ALA A 40 4.68 -10.71 0.11
N CYS A 41 4.40 -9.99 1.20
CA CYS A 41 3.72 -8.69 1.18
C CYS A 41 4.54 -7.64 0.42
N ILE A 42 5.83 -7.52 0.71
CA ILE A 42 6.73 -6.59 -0.01
C ILE A 42 6.77 -6.95 -1.49
N GLY A 43 6.94 -8.24 -1.82
CA GLY A 43 6.95 -8.72 -3.20
C GLY A 43 5.67 -8.39 -3.96
N PHE A 44 4.50 -8.61 -3.34
CA PHE A 44 3.21 -8.18 -3.90
C PHE A 44 3.16 -6.66 -4.10
N CYS A 45 3.60 -5.89 -3.09
CA CYS A 45 3.53 -4.44 -3.12
C CYS A 45 4.40 -3.84 -4.23
N GLU A 46 5.63 -4.32 -4.40
CA GLU A 46 6.53 -3.81 -5.44
C GLU A 46 6.06 -4.18 -6.86
N ARG A 47 5.50 -5.38 -7.06
CA ARG A 47 4.94 -5.78 -8.37
C ARG A 47 3.69 -5.00 -8.75
N ASN A 48 2.90 -4.59 -7.77
CA ASN A 48 1.65 -3.83 -7.96
C ASN A 48 1.78 -2.38 -7.48
N ARG A 49 2.99 -1.79 -7.56
CA ARG A 49 3.36 -0.54 -6.88
C ARG A 49 2.35 0.59 -7.05
N ASP A 50 1.99 0.92 -8.28
CA ASP A 50 1.10 2.06 -8.55
C ASP A 50 -0.31 1.82 -8.01
N LEU A 51 -0.81 0.60 -8.17
CA LEU A 51 -2.11 0.18 -7.68
C LEU A 51 -2.15 0.19 -6.15
N VAL A 52 -1.09 -0.31 -5.50
CA VAL A 52 -0.97 -0.30 -4.03
C VAL A 52 -0.88 1.13 -3.52
N LEU A 53 -0.04 1.98 -4.12
CA LEU A 53 0.06 3.40 -3.78
C LEU A 53 -1.29 4.12 -3.88
N SER A 54 -2.12 3.78 -4.86
CA SER A 54 -3.47 4.35 -5.00
C SER A 54 -4.45 3.93 -3.90
N CYS A 55 -4.17 2.80 -3.24
CA CYS A 55 -5.01 2.25 -2.17
C CYS A 55 -4.53 2.66 -0.76
N LEU A 56 -3.26 3.05 -0.63
CA LEU A 56 -2.66 3.38 0.65
C LEU A 56 -3.21 4.70 1.22
N PRO A 57 -3.34 4.80 2.55
CA PRO A 57 -3.52 6.10 3.21
C PRO A 57 -2.35 7.03 2.89
N GLY A 58 -2.64 8.33 2.72
CA GLY A 58 -1.67 9.34 2.27
C GLY A 58 -0.34 9.32 3.04
N SER A 59 -0.38 9.27 4.38
CA SER A 59 0.83 9.25 5.20
C SER A 59 1.75 8.05 4.93
N LEU A 60 1.19 6.89 4.56
CA LEU A 60 1.98 5.72 4.17
C LEU A 60 2.43 5.78 2.71
N ALA A 61 1.58 6.29 1.81
CA ALA A 61 1.94 6.50 0.42
C ALA A 61 3.14 7.45 0.27
N ASP A 62 3.19 8.52 1.06
CA ASP A 62 4.29 9.49 1.05
C ASP A 62 5.63 8.86 1.45
N VAL A 63 5.61 7.93 2.41
CA VAL A 63 6.79 7.16 2.83
C VAL A 63 7.24 6.25 1.69
N VAL A 64 6.34 5.48 1.10
CA VAL A 64 6.68 4.57 0.01
C VAL A 64 7.21 5.31 -1.22
N ARG A 65 6.66 6.49 -1.53
CA ARG A 65 7.12 7.33 -2.65
C ARG A 65 8.57 7.78 -2.51
N SER A 66 9.05 8.01 -1.29
CA SER A 66 10.42 8.48 -1.03
C SER A 66 11.38 7.40 -0.52
N THR A 67 10.85 6.24 -0.13
CA THR A 67 11.62 5.13 0.45
C THR A 67 11.22 3.78 -0.19
N SER A 68 10.66 2.85 0.59
CA SER A 68 10.30 1.50 0.18
C SER A 68 9.06 0.99 0.93
N PHE A 69 8.43 -0.08 0.43
CA PHE A 69 7.37 -0.75 1.19
C PHE A 69 7.89 -1.39 2.48
N ALA A 70 9.13 -1.86 2.52
CA ALA A 70 9.76 -2.36 3.75
C ALA A 70 9.76 -1.30 4.86
N THR A 71 10.19 -0.08 4.54
CA THR A 71 10.19 1.06 5.47
C THR A 71 8.78 1.40 5.95
N MET A 72 7.78 1.32 5.07
CA MET A 72 6.38 1.50 5.45
C MET A 72 5.89 0.41 6.43
N LEU A 73 6.25 -0.86 6.20
CA LEU A 73 5.90 -1.94 7.12
C LEU A 73 6.57 -1.75 8.50
N ASP A 74 7.83 -1.32 8.52
CA ASP A 74 8.55 -1.04 9.76
C ASP A 74 7.89 0.13 10.53
N LEU A 75 7.49 1.19 9.82
CA LEU A 75 6.74 2.32 10.37
C LEU A 75 5.42 1.87 11.02
N VAL A 76 4.63 1.07 10.31
CA VAL A 76 3.33 0.60 10.80
C VAL A 76 3.51 -0.38 11.97
N THR A 77 4.56 -1.20 11.96
CA THR A 77 4.89 -2.12 13.06
C THR A 77 5.25 -1.35 14.34
N ALA A 78 6.08 -0.32 14.22
CA ALA A 78 6.55 0.45 15.37
C ALA A 78 5.51 1.46 15.90
N HIS A 79 4.74 2.08 15.00
CA HIS A 79 3.93 3.26 15.32
C HIS A 79 2.47 3.19 14.84
N GLY A 80 2.03 2.07 14.28
CA GLY A 80 0.68 1.93 13.75
C GLY A 80 -0.41 2.22 14.78
N GLY A 81 -1.42 2.99 14.37
CA GLY A 81 -2.55 3.38 15.22
C GLY A 81 -2.25 4.52 16.18
N ARG A 82 -1.07 5.16 16.07
CA ARG A 82 -0.65 6.26 16.95
C ARG A 82 -0.57 7.58 16.19
N ARG A 83 -0.66 8.67 16.94
CA ARG A 83 -0.26 10.00 16.46
C ARG A 83 1.21 10.23 16.77
N LEU A 84 1.97 10.69 15.78
CA LEU A 84 3.37 11.05 15.92
C LEU A 84 3.51 12.56 15.85
N TYR A 85 4.16 13.14 16.87
CA TYR A 85 4.56 14.52 16.84
C TYR A 85 5.70 14.74 15.84
N LEU A 86 5.61 15.83 15.08
CA LEU A 86 6.62 16.24 14.11
C LEU A 86 7.35 17.50 14.61
N PRO A 87 8.52 17.36 15.24
CA PRO A 87 9.34 18.51 15.62
C PRO A 87 9.66 19.44 14.45
N THR A 88 9.79 20.75 14.70
CA THR A 88 10.22 21.71 13.67
C THR A 88 11.56 21.33 13.01
N ARG A 89 12.45 20.65 13.75
CA ARG A 89 13.73 20.15 13.24
C ARG A 89 13.63 18.68 12.88
N HIS A 90 13.74 18.37 11.59
CA HIS A 90 13.71 17.01 11.06
C HIS A 90 14.62 16.02 11.82
N LYS A 91 15.88 16.40 12.13
CA LYS A 91 16.81 15.53 12.88
C LYS A 91 16.28 15.09 14.25
N LYS A 92 15.46 15.91 14.93
CA LYS A 92 14.86 15.54 16.22
C LYS A 92 13.83 14.43 16.09
N PHE A 93 13.13 14.34 14.95
CA PHE A 93 12.17 13.29 14.70
C PHE A 93 12.83 11.91 14.70
N PHE A 94 13.95 11.77 13.96
CA PHE A 94 14.73 10.52 13.96
C PHE A 94 15.22 10.16 15.36
N GLN A 95 15.72 11.13 16.13
CA GLN A 95 16.18 10.90 17.51
C GLN A 95 15.07 10.43 18.45
N GLN A 96 13.83 10.88 18.25
CA GLN A 96 12.69 10.54 19.11
C GLN A 96 12.01 9.22 18.72
N THR A 97 12.02 8.88 17.43
CA THR A 97 11.24 7.77 16.88
C THR A 97 12.09 6.61 16.37
N GLY A 98 13.38 6.83 16.13
CA GLY A 98 14.27 5.89 15.44
C GLY A 98 13.97 5.75 13.95
N LEU A 99 13.03 6.53 13.41
CA LEU A 99 12.52 6.34 12.06
C LEU A 99 13.12 7.34 11.08
N PHE A 100 13.80 6.82 10.07
CA PHE A 100 14.36 7.64 9.00
C PHE A 100 13.27 7.98 7.98
N VAL A 101 12.97 9.27 7.85
CA VAL A 101 12.12 9.83 6.80
C VAL A 101 12.99 10.78 5.96
N PRO A 102 12.96 10.72 4.63
CA PRO A 102 13.60 11.75 3.82
C PRO A 102 13.04 13.15 4.13
N GLU A 103 13.88 14.18 4.11
CA GLU A 103 13.46 15.54 4.48
C GLU A 103 12.30 16.07 3.61
N THR A 104 12.23 15.65 2.35
CA THR A 104 11.14 15.99 1.43
C THR A 104 9.78 15.46 1.92
N THR A 105 9.71 14.18 2.29
CA THR A 105 8.51 13.58 2.89
C THR A 105 8.21 14.17 4.26
N TYR A 106 9.25 14.48 5.04
CA TYR A 106 9.06 15.14 6.33
C TYR A 106 8.37 16.50 6.21
N LYS A 107 8.72 17.29 5.18
CA LYS A 107 8.07 18.56 4.87
C LYS A 107 6.60 18.35 4.49
N GLN A 108 6.30 17.40 3.60
CA GLN A 108 4.93 17.07 3.22
C GLN A 108 4.08 16.67 4.43
N TRP A 109 4.63 15.85 5.32
CA TRP A 109 3.98 15.46 6.57
C TRP A 109 3.73 16.64 7.51
N ARG A 110 4.67 17.60 7.59
CA ARG A 110 4.50 18.83 8.36
C ARG A 110 3.40 19.72 7.79
N ASP A 111 3.23 19.76 6.47
CA ASP A 111 2.22 20.57 5.79
C ASP A 111 0.79 20.05 6.04
N ILE A 112 0.63 18.74 6.26
CA ILE A 112 -0.67 18.10 6.54
C ILE A 112 -0.88 17.78 8.03
N ALA A 113 0.06 18.15 8.89
CA ALA A 113 -0.03 17.88 10.32
C ALA A 113 -1.20 18.63 10.95
N ASP A 114 -1.76 18.07 12.03
CA ASP A 114 -2.80 18.75 12.78
C ASP A 114 -2.26 20.00 13.51
N VAL A 115 -3.15 20.72 14.20
CA VAL A 115 -2.82 21.94 14.94
C VAL A 115 -1.75 21.74 16.03
N ASN A 116 -1.53 20.49 16.47
CA ASN A 116 -0.51 20.13 17.45
C ASN A 116 0.79 19.67 16.77
N GLY A 117 0.89 19.77 15.44
CA GLY A 117 2.00 19.29 14.66
C GLY A 117 2.12 17.77 14.65
N GLN A 118 0.99 17.06 14.73
CA GLN A 118 0.96 15.60 14.73
C GLN A 118 0.40 15.03 13.43
N ILE A 119 0.88 13.85 13.05
CA ILE A 119 0.31 13.03 11.98
C ILE A 119 -0.18 11.71 12.53
N TYR A 120 -1.24 11.17 11.93
CA TYR A 120 -1.71 9.83 12.25
C TYR A 120 -1.03 8.79 11.36
N ILE A 121 -0.47 7.77 11.99
CA ILE A 121 0.05 6.59 11.31
C ILE A 121 -1.05 5.51 11.35
N PRO A 122 -1.54 5.03 10.20
CA PRO A 122 -2.55 3.98 10.15
C PRO A 122 -2.12 2.74 10.92
N SER A 123 -3.08 2.09 11.57
CA SER A 123 -2.84 0.81 12.25
C SER A 123 -2.55 -0.31 11.26
N VAL A 124 -2.05 -1.43 11.78
CA VAL A 124 -1.90 -2.68 11.02
C VAL A 124 -3.20 -3.07 10.31
N TRP A 125 -4.34 -2.88 10.98
CA TRP A 125 -5.65 -3.12 10.37
C TRP A 125 -5.95 -2.15 9.22
N GLY A 126 -5.64 -0.87 9.38
CA GLY A 126 -5.79 0.12 8.32
C GLY A 126 -4.93 -0.21 7.10
N LEU A 127 -3.69 -0.63 7.31
CA LEU A 127 -2.80 -1.12 6.25
C LEU A 127 -3.37 -2.38 5.59
N PHE A 128 -3.83 -3.36 6.37
CA PHE A 128 -4.45 -4.58 5.85
C PHE A 128 -5.64 -4.27 4.92
N LEU A 129 -6.52 -3.36 5.30
CA LEU A 129 -7.66 -2.98 4.45
C LEU A 129 -7.21 -2.35 3.13
N ALA A 130 -6.15 -1.54 3.14
CA ALA A 130 -5.58 -0.95 1.92
C ALA A 130 -4.94 -2.02 1.02
N LEU A 131 -4.16 -2.93 1.58
CA LEU A 131 -3.53 -4.02 0.82
C LEU A 131 -4.56 -5.02 0.29
N ARG A 132 -5.60 -5.34 1.07
CA ARG A 132 -6.73 -6.15 0.62
C ARG A 132 -7.43 -5.51 -0.57
N ARG A 133 -7.65 -4.20 -0.51
CA ARG A 133 -8.23 -3.44 -1.63
C ARG A 133 -7.36 -3.56 -2.88
N ALA A 134 -6.05 -3.40 -2.72
CA ALA A 134 -5.10 -3.57 -3.80
C ALA A 134 -5.17 -4.99 -4.39
N ALA A 135 -5.14 -6.02 -3.54
CA ALA A 135 -5.24 -7.42 -3.98
C ALA A 135 -6.52 -7.72 -4.75
N ILE A 136 -7.67 -7.19 -4.30
CA ILE A 136 -8.95 -7.33 -5.02
C ILE A 136 -8.87 -6.68 -6.40
N ARG A 137 -8.35 -5.45 -6.49
CA ARG A 137 -8.20 -4.74 -7.77
C ARG A 137 -7.23 -5.46 -8.71
N THR A 138 -6.11 -5.96 -8.21
CA THR A 138 -5.19 -6.80 -8.99
C THR A 138 -5.89 -8.05 -9.54
N ALA A 139 -6.68 -8.75 -8.72
CA ALA A 139 -7.42 -9.93 -9.15
C ALA A 139 -8.50 -9.59 -10.20
N LEU A 140 -9.18 -8.44 -10.06
CA LEU A 140 -10.13 -7.95 -11.05
C LEU A 140 -9.46 -7.58 -12.37
N ALA A 141 -8.31 -6.89 -12.33
CA ALA A 141 -7.52 -6.56 -13.51
C ALA A 141 -6.97 -7.80 -14.23
N ARG A 142 -6.88 -8.94 -13.54
CA ARG A 142 -6.54 -10.26 -14.09
C ARG A 142 -7.75 -11.10 -14.47
N GLU A 143 -8.94 -10.51 -14.47
CA GLU A 143 -10.20 -11.15 -14.87
C GLU A 143 -10.50 -12.44 -14.08
N TRP A 144 -10.14 -12.48 -12.79
CA TRP A 144 -10.46 -13.63 -11.95
C TRP A 144 -11.98 -13.88 -11.93
N PRO A 145 -12.43 -15.14 -12.05
CA PRO A 145 -13.85 -15.46 -12.03
C PRO A 145 -14.53 -14.98 -10.74
N PRO A 146 -15.79 -14.50 -10.80
CA PRO A 146 -16.53 -14.02 -9.63
C PRO A 146 -16.58 -15.03 -8.47
N GLU A 147 -16.64 -16.32 -8.79
CA GLU A 147 -16.66 -17.42 -7.83
C GLU A 147 -15.34 -17.52 -7.06
N VAL A 148 -14.20 -17.34 -7.76
CA VAL A 148 -12.86 -17.32 -7.15
C VAL A 148 -12.73 -16.10 -6.26
N LEU A 149 -13.09 -14.91 -6.76
CA LEU A 149 -13.09 -13.67 -5.98
C LEU A 149 -13.94 -13.78 -4.70
N HIS A 150 -15.11 -14.43 -4.79
CA HIS A 150 -15.96 -14.68 -3.64
C HIS A 150 -15.28 -15.62 -2.63
N SER A 151 -14.74 -16.75 -3.07
CA SER A 151 -14.07 -17.70 -2.18
C SER A 151 -12.80 -17.13 -1.52
N THR A 152 -12.03 -16.30 -2.24
CA THR A 152 -10.77 -15.73 -1.74
C THR A 152 -11.00 -14.52 -0.84
N PHE A 153 -11.89 -13.61 -1.24
CA PHE A 153 -12.08 -12.33 -0.55
C PHE A 153 -13.42 -12.19 0.17
N GLY A 154 -14.31 -13.18 0.13
CA GLY A 154 -15.63 -13.09 0.74
C GLY A 154 -16.48 -11.94 0.20
N ILE A 155 -16.18 -11.43 -1.00
CA ILE A 155 -16.90 -10.31 -1.60
C ILE A 155 -18.07 -10.80 -2.46
N SER A 156 -19.17 -10.07 -2.41
CA SER A 156 -20.37 -10.36 -3.20
C SER A 156 -20.25 -9.82 -4.63
N ARG A 157 -21.11 -10.31 -5.54
CA ARG A 157 -21.24 -9.75 -6.91
C ARG A 157 -21.56 -8.25 -6.90
N ARG A 158 -22.29 -7.74 -5.91
CA ARG A 158 -22.56 -6.30 -5.75
C ARG A 158 -21.29 -5.51 -5.45
N GLN A 159 -20.44 -6.03 -4.56
CA GLN A 159 -19.16 -5.39 -4.24
C GLN A 159 -18.20 -5.45 -5.42
N ILE A 160 -18.15 -6.56 -6.16
CA ILE A 160 -17.37 -6.69 -7.41
C ILE A 160 -17.76 -5.57 -8.40
N LYS A 161 -19.06 -5.37 -8.65
CA LYS A 161 -19.53 -4.29 -9.52
C LYS A 161 -19.10 -2.90 -9.01
N ALA A 162 -19.18 -2.65 -7.71
CA ALA A 162 -18.75 -1.38 -7.13
C ALA A 162 -17.25 -1.10 -7.38
N TYR A 163 -16.40 -2.12 -7.23
CA TYR A 163 -14.97 -2.00 -7.54
C TYR A 163 -14.70 -1.64 -9.00
N LEU A 164 -15.42 -2.27 -9.94
CA LEU A 164 -15.27 -1.98 -11.36
C LEU A 164 -15.72 -0.56 -11.72
N HIS A 165 -16.76 -0.04 -11.07
CA HIS A 165 -17.22 1.33 -11.27
C HIS A 165 -16.25 2.38 -10.70
N ASP A 166 -15.64 2.12 -9.54
CA ASP A 166 -14.64 3.00 -8.93
C ASP A 166 -13.40 3.21 -9.84
N GLU A 167 -13.02 2.21 -10.64
CA GLU A 167 -11.89 2.34 -11.59
C GLU A 167 -12.22 3.23 -12.80
N HIS A 168 -13.50 3.32 -13.18
CA HIS A 168 -13.96 4.17 -14.30
C HIS A 168 -14.23 5.62 -13.87
N GLY A 169 -14.20 5.92 -12.57
CA GLY A 169 -14.37 7.26 -12.00
C GLY A 169 -13.09 8.11 -11.91
N MET A 170 -11.91 7.54 -12.14
CA MET A 170 -10.64 8.27 -12.23
C MET A 170 -10.30 8.62 -13.68
N VAL A 171 -11.11 9.46 -14.31
CA VAL A 171 -10.64 10.24 -15.47
C VAL A 171 -9.93 11.47 -14.89
N PRO A 172 -8.64 11.72 -15.19
CA PRO A 172 -7.99 12.96 -14.78
C PRO A 172 -8.61 14.11 -15.55
N SER A 173 -9.23 15.05 -14.84
CA SER A 173 -9.50 16.40 -15.33
C SER A 173 -8.21 17.22 -15.35
#